data_AF-A0A918IK91-F1
#
_entry.id   AF-A0A918IK91-F1
#
_cell.length_a   1.000
_cell.length_b   1.000
_cell.length_c   1.000
_cell.angle_alpha   90.00
_cell.angle_beta   90.00
_cell.angle_gamma   90.00
#
_symmetry.space_group_name_H-M   'P 1'
#
loop_
_entity.id
_entity.type
_entity.pdbx_description
1 polymer ?
#
loop_
_entity_poly.entity_id
_entity_poly.type
_entity_poly.pdbx_seq_one_letter_code
_entity_poly.pdbx_strand_id
1 'polypeptide(L)'
;MDVGRWLAKQCQPGTWDALTDGQRQHLEQLGTAPLPPEQEALEKPSRGGFGAFERGLAALAQYKARTGSVTVPRGHVERLEDGTEVKLGVFLSNTKTRRAKLTTDKLAALADLGLNWAA
;
A
#
# COMPACT_ATOMS: atom_id res chain seq x y z
N MET A 1 -20.62 12.21 5.32
CA MET A 1 -20.19 12.62 3.97
C MET A 1 -18.79 13.21 4.08
N ASP A 2 -17.77 12.49 3.61
CA ASP A 2 -16.38 12.91 3.71
C ASP A 2 -16.01 13.86 2.57
N VAL A 3 -16.05 15.18 2.86
CA VAL A 3 -15.71 16.25 1.91
C VAL A 3 -14.30 16.07 1.34
N GLY A 4 -13.34 15.60 2.16
CA GLY A 4 -11.98 15.32 1.71
C GLY A 4 -11.88 14.20 0.68
N ARG A 5 -12.69 13.15 0.81
CA ARG A 5 -12.72 12.03 -0.16
C ARG A 5 -13.44 12.43 -1.44
N TRP A 6 -14.44 13.31 -1.34
CA TRP A 6 -15.12 13.88 -2.50
C TRP A 6 -14.18 14.79 -3.30
N LEU A 7 -13.44 15.68 -2.64
CA LEU A 7 -12.48 16.58 -3.28
C LEU A 7 -11.34 15.82 -3.97
N ALA A 8 -10.78 14.80 -3.30
CA ALA A 8 -9.74 13.94 -3.88
C ALA A 8 -10.19 13.19 -5.14
N LYS A 9 -11.48 12.85 -5.23
CA LYS A 9 -12.06 12.22 -6.42
C LYS A 9 -12.23 13.23 -7.57
N GLN A 10 -12.61 14.48 -7.26
CA GLN A 10 -12.76 15.53 -8.26
C GLN A 10 -11.42 15.93 -8.90
N CYS A 11 -10.31 15.87 -8.16
CA CYS A 11 -8.96 16.17 -8.68
C CYS A 11 -8.34 15.03 -9.52
N GLN A 12 -9.01 13.89 -9.71
CA GLN A 12 -8.48 12.81 -10.57
C GLN A 12 -8.55 13.23 -12.05
N PRO A 13 -7.51 12.98 -12.87
CA PRO A 13 -7.45 13.45 -14.25
C PRO A 13 -8.68 13.11 -15.10
N GLY A 14 -9.18 11.87 -15.02
CA GLY A 14 -10.38 11.45 -15.76
C GLY A 14 -11.70 12.03 -15.26
N THR A 15 -11.75 12.51 -14.01
CA THR A 15 -12.92 13.22 -13.48
C THR A 15 -12.82 14.71 -13.76
N TRP A 16 -11.62 15.29 -13.65
CA TRP A 16 -11.34 16.70 -13.94
C TRP A 16 -11.57 17.07 -15.42
N ASP A 17 -11.22 16.15 -16.35
CA ASP A 17 -11.46 16.32 -17.78
C ASP A 17 -12.97 16.30 -18.13
N ALA A 18 -13.77 15.58 -17.34
CA ALA A 18 -15.22 15.54 -17.46
C ALA A 18 -15.95 16.72 -16.78
N LEU A 19 -15.21 17.66 -16.16
CA LEU A 19 -15.80 18.83 -15.52
C LEU A 19 -16.02 19.97 -16.52
N THR A 20 -17.14 20.66 -16.37
CA THR A 20 -17.43 21.89 -17.12
C THR A 20 -16.52 23.03 -16.67
N ASP A 21 -16.25 23.98 -17.56
CA ASP A 21 -15.36 25.13 -17.29
C ASP A 21 -15.71 25.89 -16.01
N GLY A 22 -17.01 26.11 -15.77
CA GLY A 22 -17.48 26.79 -14.55
C GLY A 22 -17.22 26.00 -13.27
N GLN A 23 -17.25 24.66 -13.35
CA GLN A 23 -17.00 23.79 -12.21
C GLN A 23 -15.50 23.71 -11.88
N ARG A 24 -14.63 23.74 -12.90
CA ARG A 24 -13.18 23.84 -12.74
C ARG A 24 -12.78 25.17 -12.10
N GLN A 25 -13.29 26.28 -12.61
CA GLN A 25 -12.98 27.62 -12.09
C GLN A 25 -13.37 27.77 -10.61
N HIS A 26 -14.48 27.17 -10.18
CA HIS A 26 -14.89 27.19 -8.77
C HIS A 26 -13.97 26.37 -7.87
N LEU A 27 -13.47 25.22 -8.35
CA LEU A 27 -12.50 24.40 -7.63
C LEU A 27 -11.12 25.09 -7.55
N GLU A 28 -10.70 25.79 -8.61
CA GLU A 28 -9.46 26.57 -8.59
C GLU A 28 -9.51 27.72 -7.58
N GLN A 29 -10.66 28.41 -7.46
CA GLN A 29 -10.84 29.45 -6.42
C GLN A 29 -10.78 28.91 -4.99
N LEU A 30 -11.05 27.62 -4.80
CA LEU A 30 -10.92 26.92 -3.52
C LEU A 30 -9.49 26.37 -3.28
N GLY A 31 -8.54 26.69 -4.17
CA GLY A 31 -7.14 26.25 -4.08
C GLY A 31 -6.90 24.82 -4.54
N THR A 32 -7.84 24.21 -5.26
CA THR A 32 -7.69 22.86 -5.83
C THR A 32 -7.28 22.91 -7.29
N ALA A 33 -6.19 22.23 -7.62
CA ALA A 33 -5.68 22.05 -8.98
C ALA A 33 -5.84 20.59 -9.41
N PRO A 34 -5.92 20.30 -10.73
CA PRO A 34 -5.86 18.93 -11.22
C PRO A 34 -4.54 18.29 -10.84
N LEU A 35 -4.57 17.02 -10.41
CA LEU A 35 -3.31 16.27 -10.29
C LEU A 35 -2.75 16.12 -11.71
N PRO A 36 -1.44 16.42 -11.94
CA PRO A 36 -0.82 16.19 -13.24
C PRO A 36 -1.04 14.74 -13.68
N PRO A 37 -1.20 14.48 -14.99
CA PRO A 37 -1.33 13.13 -15.50
C PRO A 37 -0.01 12.41 -15.21
N GLU A 38 -0.01 11.63 -14.14
CA GLU A 38 1.08 10.77 -13.72
C GLU A 38 1.24 9.68 -14.79
N GLN A 39 2.02 10.00 -15.82
CA GLN A 39 2.61 9.01 -16.69
C GLN A 39 3.60 8.23 -15.83
N GLU A 40 3.50 6.91 -15.97
CA GLU A 40 4.33 5.87 -15.35
C GLU A 40 3.84 5.36 -13.99
N ALA A 41 3.65 4.04 -13.97
CA ALA A 41 3.41 3.26 -12.78
C ALA A 41 4.61 3.38 -11.84
N LEU A 42 4.49 4.13 -10.75
CA LEU A 42 5.17 3.91 -9.47
C LEU A 42 4.66 4.94 -8.45
N GLU A 43 4.30 4.43 -7.27
CA GLU A 43 4.31 5.17 -6.00
C GLU A 43 3.26 6.27 -5.77
N LYS A 44 2.09 5.84 -5.27
CA LYS A 44 1.34 6.67 -4.32
C LYS A 44 1.90 6.44 -2.91
N PRO A 45 2.68 7.35 -2.29
CA PRO A 45 2.82 7.32 -0.85
C PRO A 45 1.50 7.84 -0.28
N SER A 46 0.60 6.92 0.08
CA SER A 46 -0.62 7.30 0.79
C SER A 46 -0.21 7.86 2.16
N ARG A 47 -0.43 9.17 2.34
CA ARG A 47 -0.23 9.87 3.61
C ARG A 47 -0.83 9.04 4.76
N GLY A 48 0.03 8.63 5.69
CA GLY A 48 -0.37 8.05 6.98
C GLY A 48 -0.60 6.55 7.00
N GLY A 49 0.27 5.76 6.37
CA GLY A 49 0.43 4.34 6.70
C GLY A 49 0.74 3.47 5.48
N PHE A 50 1.85 2.74 5.56
CA PHE A 50 2.26 1.66 4.66
C PHE A 50 1.07 0.83 4.19
N GLY A 51 0.98 0.43 2.92
CA GLY A 51 -0.07 -0.51 2.47
C GLY A 51 -0.07 -1.83 3.24
N ALA A 52 -1.14 -2.62 3.14
CA ALA A 52 -1.26 -3.90 3.87
C ALA A 52 -0.10 -4.88 3.57
N PHE A 53 0.47 -4.82 2.36
CA PHE A 53 1.64 -5.60 1.98
C PHE A 53 2.91 -5.12 2.66
N GLU A 54 3.18 -3.80 2.65
CA GLU A 54 4.34 -3.19 3.30
C GLU A 54 4.31 -3.41 4.82
N ARG A 55 3.13 -3.32 5.46
CA ARG A 55 2.97 -3.70 6.88
C ARG A 55 3.32 -5.18 7.14
N GLY A 56 2.91 -6.06 6.22
CA GLY A 56 3.26 -7.49 6.28
C GLY A 56 4.76 -7.73 6.13
N LEU A 57 5.41 -6.97 5.26
CA LEU A 57 6.85 -7.01 5.02
C LEU A 57 7.63 -6.50 6.24
N ALA A 58 7.22 -5.35 6.79
CA ALA A 58 7.79 -4.80 8.02
C ALA A 58 7.65 -5.77 9.20
N ALA A 59 6.47 -6.39 9.35
CA ALA A 59 6.24 -7.38 10.40
C ALA A 59 7.13 -8.62 10.23
N LEU A 60 7.34 -9.07 8.98
CA LEU A 60 8.27 -10.17 8.72
C LEU A 60 9.72 -9.81 9.03
N ALA A 61 10.15 -8.60 8.65
CA ALA A 61 11.49 -8.11 8.94
C ALA A 61 11.74 -8.02 10.45
N GLN A 62 10.78 -7.47 11.21
CA GLN A 62 10.84 -7.40 12.66
C GLN A 62 10.87 -8.80 13.30
N TYR A 63 10.01 -9.72 12.86
CA TYR A 63 9.98 -11.09 13.36
C TYR A 63 11.31 -11.81 13.10
N LYS A 64 11.89 -11.64 11.91
CA LYS A 64 13.21 -12.19 11.53
C LYS A 64 14.32 -11.59 12.38
N ALA A 65 14.34 -10.28 12.58
CA ALA A 65 15.34 -9.62 13.43
C ALA A 65 15.28 -10.14 14.88
N ARG A 66 14.08 -10.41 15.40
CA ARG A 66 13.86 -10.93 16.76
C ARG A 66 14.16 -12.41 16.92
N THR A 67 13.78 -13.24 15.95
CA THR A 67 13.77 -14.71 16.07
C THR A 67 14.91 -15.37 15.27
N GLY A 68 15.52 -14.64 14.33
CA GLY A 68 16.48 -15.18 13.36
C GLY A 68 15.84 -16.09 12.31
N SER A 69 14.52 -16.24 12.29
CA SER A 69 13.78 -17.16 11.42
C SER A 69 12.61 -16.46 10.75
N VAL A 70 12.25 -16.94 9.56
CA VAL A 70 11.04 -16.53 8.81
C VAL A 70 9.92 -17.57 8.91
N THR A 71 10.10 -18.60 9.74
CA THR A 71 9.09 -19.64 9.97
C THR A 71 8.12 -19.17 11.05
N VAL A 72 7.00 -18.60 10.61
CA VAL A 72 6.02 -17.99 11.51
C VAL A 72 4.83 -18.93 11.73
N PRO A 73 4.42 -19.21 12.99
CA PRO A 73 3.21 -19.94 13.29
C PRO A 73 1.97 -19.26 12.67
N ARG A 74 1.00 -20.04 12.17
CA ARG A 74 -0.16 -19.48 11.46
C ARG A 74 -0.98 -18.46 12.28
N GLY A 75 -1.09 -18.67 13.59
CA GLY A 75 -1.80 -17.79 14.51
C GLY A 75 -0.99 -16.60 15.02
N HIS A 76 0.27 -16.46 14.61
CA HIS A 76 1.16 -15.41 15.13
C HIS A 76 0.69 -14.02 14.69
N VAL A 77 0.63 -13.12 15.68
CA VAL A 77 0.38 -11.68 15.49
C VAL A 77 1.66 -10.96 15.88
N GLU A 78 2.23 -10.23 14.92
CA GLU A 78 3.37 -9.35 15.17
C GLU A 78 2.85 -7.93 15.33
N ARG A 79 3.20 -7.30 16.44
CA ARG A 79 2.88 -5.89 16.70
C ARG A 79 4.06 -5.03 16.28
N LEU A 80 3.83 -4.15 15.32
CA LEU A 80 4.80 -3.17 14.85
C LEU A 80 5.03 -2.08 15.91
N GLU A 81 6.14 -1.36 15.77
CA GLU A 81 6.53 -0.26 16.67
C GLU A 81 5.52 0.89 16.68
N ASP A 82 4.78 1.08 15.58
CA ASP A 82 3.69 2.05 15.47
C ASP A 82 2.39 1.60 16.19
N GLY A 83 2.42 0.42 16.83
CA GLY A 83 1.29 -0.19 17.52
C GLY A 83 0.37 -1.02 16.61
N THR A 84 0.63 -1.10 15.31
CA THR A 84 -0.19 -1.87 14.36
C THR A 84 0.01 -3.36 14.56
N GLU A 85 -1.10 -4.11 14.68
CA GLU A 85 -1.07 -5.57 14.77
C GLU A 85 -1.22 -6.22 13.40
N VAL A 86 -0.26 -7.06 13.05
CA VAL A 86 -0.22 -7.80 11.79
C VAL A 86 -0.30 -9.29 12.07
N LYS A 87 -1.34 -9.96 11.55
CA LYS A 87 -1.47 -11.42 11.57
C LYS A 87 -0.46 -12.05 10.61
N LEU A 88 0.81 -12.09 10.99
CA LEU A 88 1.94 -12.44 10.13
C LEU A 88 1.82 -13.85 9.54
N GLY A 89 1.38 -14.84 10.33
CA GLY A 89 1.16 -16.20 9.83
C GLY A 89 0.07 -16.28 8.75
N VAL A 90 -0.99 -15.46 8.88
CA VAL A 90 -2.06 -15.35 7.87
C VAL A 90 -1.56 -14.60 6.63
N PHE A 91 -0.81 -13.51 6.82
CA PHE A 91 -0.17 -12.76 5.74
C PHE A 91 0.69 -13.69 4.87
N LEU A 92 1.64 -14.42 5.46
CA LEU A 92 2.50 -15.35 4.72
C LEU A 92 1.72 -16.41 3.95
N SER A 93 0.66 -16.96 4.56
CA SER A 93 -0.18 -17.96 3.91
C SER A 93 -0.92 -17.38 2.69
N ASN A 94 -1.49 -16.19 2.82
CA ASN A 94 -2.19 -15.51 1.73
C ASN A 94 -1.22 -15.09 0.61
N THR A 95 -0.04 -14.59 0.98
CA THR A 95 1.04 -14.22 0.05
C THR A 95 1.52 -15.44 -0.73
N LYS A 96 1.69 -16.60 -0.07
CA LYS A 96 2.02 -17.87 -0.74
C LYS A 96 0.94 -18.29 -1.74
N THR A 97 -0.34 -18.23 -1.37
CA THR A 97 -1.46 -18.58 -2.28
C THR A 97 -1.57 -17.62 -3.46
N ARG A 98 -1.33 -16.33 -3.23
CA ARG A 98 -1.43 -15.28 -4.26
C ARG A 98 -0.11 -15.00 -4.98
N ARG A 99 0.92 -15.84 -4.78
CA ARG A 99 2.26 -15.63 -5.33
C ARG A 99 2.25 -15.36 -6.83
N ALA A 100 1.45 -16.12 -7.59
CA ALA A 100 1.31 -15.96 -9.04
C ALA A 100 0.70 -14.61 -9.48
N LYS A 101 0.11 -13.85 -8.56
CA LYS A 101 -0.48 -12.52 -8.80
C LYS A 101 0.38 -11.39 -8.22
N LEU A 102 1.50 -11.70 -7.58
CA LEU A 102 2.43 -10.69 -7.07
C LEU A 102 3.32 -10.18 -8.21
N THR A 103 3.64 -8.89 -8.15
CA THR A 103 4.64 -8.30 -9.04
C THR A 103 6.02 -8.81 -8.67
N THR A 104 6.94 -8.82 -9.63
CA THR A 104 8.33 -9.25 -9.44
C THR A 104 9.01 -8.50 -8.29
N ASP A 105 8.77 -7.20 -8.18
CA ASP A 105 9.28 -6.36 -7.09
C ASP A 105 8.86 -6.85 -5.70
N LYS A 106 7.58 -7.21 -5.52
CA LYS A 106 7.06 -7.74 -4.26
C LYS A 106 7.64 -9.11 -3.92
N LEU A 107 7.89 -9.94 -4.93
CA LEU A 107 8.55 -11.22 -4.77
C LEU A 107 10.00 -11.05 -4.36
N ALA A 108 10.73 -10.13 -5.00
CA ALA A 108 12.10 -9.78 -4.65
C ALA A 108 12.22 -9.29 -3.20
N ALA A 109 11.31 -8.40 -2.77
CA ALA A 109 11.28 -7.91 -1.39
C ALA A 109 11.08 -9.04 -0.35
N LEU A 110 10.24 -10.03 -0.66
CA LEU A 110 10.04 -11.20 0.21
C LEU A 110 11.27 -12.14 0.20
N ALA A 111 11.91 -12.29 -0.96
CA ALA A 111 13.10 -13.10 -1.13
C ALA A 111 14.31 -12.52 -0.38
N ASP A 112 14.48 -11.20 -0.39
CA ASP A 112 15.52 -10.47 0.37
C ASP A 112 15.39 -10.71 1.89
N LEU A 113 14.15 -10.81 2.38
CA LEU A 113 13.88 -11.20 3.76
C LEU A 113 14.14 -12.69 4.03
N GLY A 114 14.46 -13.51 3.04
CA GLY A 114 14.83 -14.92 3.20
C GLY A 114 13.67 -15.90 3.06
N LEU A 115 12.55 -15.50 2.45
CA LEU A 115 11.49 -16.44 2.08
C LEU A 115 11.89 -17.22 0.83
N ASN A 116 12.36 -18.44 1.02
CA ASN A 116 12.88 -19.30 -0.06
C ASN A 116 11.85 -19.67 -1.15
N TRP A 117 10.56 -19.46 -0.92
CA TRP A 117 9.51 -19.69 -1.93
C TRP A 117 9.16 -18.44 -2.75
N ALA A 118 9.72 -17.29 -2.39
CA ALA A 118 9.55 -16.04 -3.13
C ALA A 118 10.52 -15.91 -4.31
N ALA A 119 11.53 -16.77 -4.39
CA ALA A 119 12.41 -16.97 -5.55
C ALA A 119 11.74 -17.82 -6.65
#